data_AF-A0A9D1SN12-F1
#
_entry.id   AF-A0A9D1SN12-F1
#
_cell.length_a   1.000
_cell.length_b   1.000
_cell.length_c   1.000
_cell.angle_alpha   90.00
_cell.angle_beta   90.00
_cell.angle_gamma   90.00
#
_symmetry.space_group_name_H-M   'P 1'
#
loop_
_entity.id
_entity.type
_entity.pdbx_description
1 polymer ?
#
loop_
_entity_poly.entity_id
_entity_poly.type
_entity_poly.pdbx_seq_one_letter_code
_entity_poly.pdbx_strand_id
1 'polypeptide(L)'
;MCRTNWLALWRRIPLLPLHSSTSGQQATKKSKHEKRARKLRVRLKIGIDVFMTALLLCAMGYMLIGEETHEWIGCALFVLFATHHILNRNWWQHLRRGKYASVRIFQTGLNFLILLAMLGAMVSGVLLSRYVFDFDVTGLANFAHALHILSAYWGFALMSVHLGLHWGMLCGRLKIAVDKKKRPAWFVWLPRIVAFCIAAYGAVNIVRHDLFSYMFLQSHFVFFDAEQPVVLFLLDYAAIMGFWVWLTYYAQKLFNIFYQKRRTKK
;
A
#
# COMPACT_ATOMS: atom_id res chain seq x y z
N MET A 1 18.09 26.39 -27.98
CA MET A 1 17.59 27.70 -27.51
C MET A 1 18.28 28.02 -26.20
N CYS A 2 19.06 29.11 -26.20
CA CYS A 2 19.91 29.62 -25.12
C CYS A 2 19.09 30.32 -24.01
N ARG A 3 19.53 30.24 -22.73
CA ARG A 3 19.45 31.25 -21.63
C ARG A 3 19.77 30.59 -20.26
N THR A 4 20.98 30.76 -19.72
CA THR A 4 21.38 31.77 -18.69
C THR A 4 20.58 31.64 -17.38
N ASN A 5 21.13 31.12 -16.27
CA ASN A 5 22.25 31.56 -15.44
C ASN A 5 22.17 33.04 -15.00
N TRP A 6 21.24 33.34 -14.09
CA TRP A 6 21.01 34.67 -13.48
C TRP A 6 21.16 34.70 -11.95
N LEU A 7 21.53 33.60 -11.30
CA LEU A 7 21.74 33.56 -9.83
C LEU A 7 23.22 33.41 -9.42
N ALA A 8 24.15 33.45 -10.37
CA ALA A 8 25.58 33.26 -10.12
C ALA A 8 26.35 34.54 -9.70
N LEU A 9 25.67 35.68 -9.54
CA LEU A 9 26.33 36.99 -9.54
C LEU A 9 26.23 37.82 -8.25
N TRP A 10 25.85 37.22 -7.11
CA TRP A 10 25.66 38.04 -5.89
C TRP A 10 26.39 37.64 -4.60
N ARG A 11 27.32 36.69 -4.60
CA ARG A 11 28.18 36.45 -3.41
C ARG A 11 29.60 36.05 -3.75
N ARG A 12 30.38 37.00 -4.28
CA ARG A 12 31.84 37.06 -4.10
C ARG A 12 32.17 38.37 -3.40
N ILE A 13 32.34 38.32 -2.09
CA ILE A 13 33.13 39.30 -1.34
C ILE A 13 34.32 38.50 -0.78
N PRO A 14 35.57 38.81 -1.18
CA PRO A 14 36.76 38.16 -0.63
C PRO A 14 37.38 39.06 0.43
N LEU A 15 37.37 38.65 1.70
CA LEU A 15 38.28 39.20 2.72
C LEU A 15 38.79 38.07 3.62
N LEU A 16 40.02 37.66 3.28
CA LEU A 16 41.11 37.07 4.06
C LEU A 16 40.90 35.83 4.96
N PRO A 17 41.92 34.95 5.04
CA PRO A 17 41.84 33.64 5.66
C PRO A 17 42.10 33.74 7.15
N LEU A 18 41.43 32.90 7.95
CA LEU A 18 41.97 32.28 9.17
C LEU A 18 40.95 31.24 9.68
N HIS A 19 41.43 30.00 9.81
CA HIS A 19 40.79 28.86 10.47
C HIS A 19 39.58 28.20 9.78
N SER A 20 39.81 27.17 8.95
CA SER A 20 38.75 26.44 8.22
C SER A 20 38.88 24.90 8.22
N SER A 21 39.23 24.30 9.35
CA SER A 21 39.15 22.83 9.51
C SER A 21 37.83 22.34 10.13
N THR A 22 37.10 23.20 10.85
CA THR A 22 35.88 22.81 11.60
C THR A 22 34.59 22.99 10.79
N SER A 23 34.45 24.04 9.97
CA SER A 23 33.19 24.33 9.24
C SER A 23 32.86 23.32 8.13
N GLY A 24 33.87 22.82 7.39
CA GLY A 24 33.70 21.79 6.36
C GLY A 24 33.36 20.40 6.93
N GLN A 25 33.92 20.05 8.08
CA GLN A 25 33.59 18.80 8.77
C GLN A 25 32.19 18.84 9.39
N GLN A 26 31.73 20.00 9.85
CA GLN A 26 30.38 20.16 10.44
C GLN A 26 29.29 20.15 9.36
N ALA A 27 29.54 20.76 8.19
CA ALA A 27 28.64 20.70 7.03
C ALA A 27 28.50 19.28 6.45
N THR A 28 29.61 18.53 6.36
CA THR A 28 29.60 17.13 5.90
C THR A 28 28.96 16.19 6.91
N LYS A 29 29.17 16.39 8.22
CA LYS A 29 28.46 15.66 9.29
C LYS A 29 26.95 15.94 9.29
N LYS A 30 26.52 17.21 9.13
CA LYS A 30 25.10 17.59 9.03
C LYS A 30 24.43 16.94 7.82
N SER A 31 25.07 16.98 6.65
CA SER A 31 24.63 16.28 5.43
C SER A 31 24.53 14.76 5.63
N LYS A 32 25.48 14.14 6.34
CA LYS A 32 25.46 12.70 6.65
C LYS A 32 24.32 12.34 7.62
N HIS A 33 24.08 13.16 8.65
CA HIS A 33 22.99 13.00 9.60
C HIS A 33 21.62 13.13 8.93
N GLU A 34 21.43 14.16 8.10
CA GLU A 34 20.19 14.35 7.32
C GLU A 34 19.93 13.20 6.34
N LYS A 35 20.97 12.69 5.67
CA LYS A 35 20.87 11.50 4.81
C LYS A 35 20.48 10.25 5.61
N ARG A 36 21.05 10.04 6.80
CA ARG A 36 20.73 8.91 7.69
C ARG A 36 19.29 9.01 8.20
N ALA A 37 18.87 10.18 8.67
CA ALA A 37 17.50 10.43 9.13
C ALA A 37 16.48 10.21 8.01
N ARG A 38 16.77 10.69 6.78
CA ARG A 38 15.92 10.44 5.60
C ARG A 38 15.81 8.95 5.30
N LYS A 39 16.92 8.19 5.35
CA LYS A 39 16.93 6.74 5.09
C LYS A 39 16.14 5.98 6.16
N LEU A 40 16.28 6.34 7.43
CA LEU A 40 15.53 5.74 8.53
C LEU A 40 14.03 6.00 8.37
N ARG A 41 13.63 7.24 8.03
CA ARG A 41 12.23 7.59 7.77
C ARG A 41 11.62 6.78 6.63
N VAL A 42 12.36 6.55 5.55
CA VAL A 42 11.89 5.70 4.44
C VAL A 42 11.74 4.25 4.87
N ARG A 43 12.69 3.70 5.64
CA ARG A 43 12.60 2.34 6.18
C ARG A 43 11.41 2.17 7.11
N LEU A 44 11.17 3.14 7.99
CA LEU A 44 10.04 3.15 8.90
C LEU A 44 8.71 3.13 8.13
N LYS A 45 8.56 3.96 7.09
CA LYS A 45 7.37 3.95 6.23
C LYS A 45 7.14 2.58 5.60
N ILE A 46 8.19 1.98 5.01
CA ILE A 46 8.09 0.65 4.41
C ILE A 46 7.73 -0.41 5.47
N GLY A 47 8.32 -0.34 6.66
CA GLY A 47 8.02 -1.25 7.76
C GLY A 47 6.56 -1.17 8.21
N ILE A 48 6.03 0.05 8.35
CA ILE A 48 4.62 0.29 8.67
C ILE A 48 3.71 -0.27 7.57
N ASP A 49 4.04 -0.02 6.30
CA ASP A 49 3.24 -0.50 5.17
C ASP A 49 3.19 -2.04 5.14
N VAL A 50 4.33 -2.71 5.33
CA VAL A 50 4.42 -4.18 5.38
C VAL A 50 3.64 -4.75 6.56
N PHE A 51 3.79 -4.16 7.75
CA PHE A 51 3.09 -4.63 8.95
C PHE A 51 1.58 -4.42 8.84
N MET A 52 1.15 -3.28 8.27
CA MET A 52 -0.27 -3.00 8.01
C MET A 52 -0.87 -4.01 7.01
N THR A 53 -0.15 -4.37 5.94
CA THR A 53 -0.61 -5.42 5.01
C THR A 53 -0.70 -6.79 5.67
N ALA A 54 0.27 -7.15 6.52
CA ALA A 54 0.24 -8.42 7.26
C ALA A 54 -0.95 -8.49 8.22
N LEU A 55 -1.20 -7.43 9.00
CA LEU A 55 -2.35 -7.37 9.91
C LEU A 55 -3.68 -7.39 9.17
N LEU A 56 -3.78 -6.73 8.00
CA LEU A 56 -4.98 -6.79 7.17
C LEU A 56 -5.27 -8.24 6.71
N LEU A 57 -4.23 -9.00 6.33
CA LEU A 57 -4.39 -10.41 5.98
C LEU A 57 -4.83 -11.25 7.18
N CYS A 58 -4.25 -11.02 8.36
CA CYS A 58 -4.69 -11.69 9.59
C CYS A 58 -6.13 -11.32 9.95
N ALA A 59 -6.53 -10.06 9.76
CA ALA A 59 -7.89 -9.61 10.05
C ALA A 59 -8.94 -10.35 9.22
N MET A 60 -8.63 -10.78 7.99
CA MET A 60 -9.58 -11.57 7.19
C MET A 60 -9.91 -12.94 7.80
N GLY A 61 -9.08 -13.46 8.71
CA GLY A 61 -9.26 -14.77 9.36
C GLY A 61 -10.09 -14.75 10.64
N TYR A 62 -11.19 -13.99 10.69
CA TYR A 62 -12.03 -13.79 11.88
C TYR A 62 -12.36 -15.11 12.62
N MET A 63 -12.96 -16.08 11.92
CA MET A 63 -13.40 -17.35 12.52
C MET A 63 -12.26 -18.22 13.04
N LEU A 64 -11.03 -18.01 12.56
CA LEU A 64 -9.86 -18.84 12.89
C LEU A 64 -9.01 -18.26 14.03
N ILE A 65 -9.02 -16.93 14.18
CA ILE A 65 -8.18 -16.19 15.13
C ILE A 65 -8.96 -15.83 16.41
N GLY A 66 -10.29 -15.90 16.36
CA GLY A 66 -11.18 -15.62 17.49
C GLY A 66 -11.56 -14.15 17.59
N GLU A 67 -12.72 -13.88 18.19
CA GLU A 67 -13.32 -12.55 18.25
C GLU A 67 -12.40 -11.54 18.96
N GLU A 68 -11.90 -11.91 20.14
CA GLU A 68 -11.01 -11.05 20.95
C GLU A 68 -9.74 -10.65 20.17
N THR A 69 -9.06 -11.63 19.57
CA THR A 69 -7.82 -11.36 18.83
C THR A 69 -8.09 -10.52 17.59
N HIS A 70 -9.21 -10.73 16.89
CA HIS A 70 -9.60 -9.92 15.75
C HIS A 70 -9.85 -8.45 16.15
N GLU A 71 -10.49 -8.19 17.28
CA GLU A 71 -10.69 -6.83 17.79
C GLU A 71 -9.35 -6.12 18.08
N TRP A 72 -8.40 -6.81 18.73
CA TRP A 72 -7.05 -6.27 18.98
C TRP A 72 -6.26 -6.03 17.68
N ILE A 73 -6.34 -6.95 16.72
CA ILE A 73 -5.72 -6.77 15.39
C ILE A 73 -6.33 -5.56 14.68
N GLY A 74 -7.65 -5.39 14.73
CA GLY A 74 -8.35 -4.23 14.17
C GLY A 74 -7.89 -2.91 14.80
N CYS A 75 -7.75 -2.89 16.14
CA CYS A 75 -7.23 -1.73 16.86
C CYS A 75 -5.77 -1.40 16.47
N ALA A 76 -4.90 -2.41 16.40
CA ALA A 76 -3.53 -2.24 15.94
C ALA A 76 -3.47 -1.73 14.48
N LEU A 77 -4.31 -2.27 13.61
CA LEU A 77 -4.42 -1.85 12.21
C LEU A 77 -4.85 -0.38 12.12
N PHE A 78 -5.80 0.05 12.95
CA PHE A 78 -6.23 1.45 13.00
C PHE A 78 -5.09 2.40 13.41
N VAL A 79 -4.35 2.08 14.47
CA VAL A 79 -3.23 2.92 14.93
C VAL A 79 -2.15 3.04 13.85
N LEU A 80 -1.83 1.94 13.15
CA LEU A 80 -0.88 1.96 12.05
C LEU A 80 -1.39 2.76 10.85
N PHE A 81 -2.66 2.62 10.51
CA PHE A 81 -3.29 3.37 9.43
C PHE A 81 -3.28 4.87 9.69
N ALA A 82 -3.59 5.30 10.92
CA ALA A 82 -3.48 6.69 11.35
C ALA A 82 -2.03 7.19 11.28
N THR A 83 -1.09 6.39 11.78
CA THR A 83 0.35 6.70 11.72
C THR A 83 0.85 6.84 10.29
N HIS A 84 0.44 5.93 9.39
CA HIS A 84 0.75 5.98 7.97
C HIS A 84 0.25 7.30 7.35
N HIS A 85 -1.00 7.70 7.63
CA HIS A 85 -1.58 8.95 7.13
C HIS A 85 -0.81 10.18 7.64
N ILE A 86 -0.47 10.22 8.93
CA ILE A 86 0.32 11.32 9.53
C ILE A 86 1.70 11.40 8.87
N LEU A 87 2.39 10.26 8.71
CA LEU A 87 3.70 10.18 8.06
C LEU A 87 3.65 10.57 6.57
N ASN A 88 2.48 10.42 5.95
CA ASN A 88 2.24 10.75 4.55
C ASN A 88 1.43 12.05 4.35
N ARG A 89 1.33 12.92 5.36
CA ARG A 89 0.60 14.20 5.29
C ARG A 89 0.93 15.10 4.10
N ASN A 90 2.16 15.00 3.58
CA ASN A 90 2.60 15.77 2.43
C ASN A 90 1.79 15.41 1.16
N TRP A 91 1.24 14.19 1.07
CA TRP A 91 0.38 13.79 -0.04
C TRP A 91 -0.86 14.69 -0.15
N TRP A 92 -1.53 14.97 0.97
CA TRP A 92 -2.66 15.91 1.04
C TRP A 92 -2.30 17.31 0.56
N GLN A 93 -1.11 17.80 0.91
CA GLN A 93 -0.62 19.11 0.48
C GLN A 93 -0.33 19.16 -1.02
N HIS A 94 0.18 18.07 -1.57
CA HIS A 94 0.47 17.96 -3.00
C HIS A 94 -0.79 17.73 -3.84
N LEU A 95 -1.89 17.26 -3.27
CA LEU A 95 -3.16 17.10 -3.98
C LEU A 95 -3.59 18.42 -4.66
N ARG A 96 -3.41 19.55 -3.97
CA ARG A 96 -3.74 20.89 -4.51
C ARG A 96 -2.75 21.43 -5.56
N ARG A 97 -1.69 20.71 -5.93
CA ARG A 97 -0.62 21.20 -6.82
C ARG A 97 -0.40 20.31 -8.05
N GLY A 98 -0.49 20.92 -9.23
CA GLY A 98 -0.08 20.36 -10.53
C GLY A 98 -1.22 19.90 -11.44
N LYS A 99 -0.91 19.65 -12.72
CA LYS A 99 -1.87 19.10 -13.70
C LYS A 99 -2.22 17.65 -13.35
N TYR A 100 -3.52 17.32 -13.38
CA TYR A 100 -4.01 15.97 -13.11
C TYR A 100 -3.92 15.10 -14.37
N ALA A 101 -2.86 14.30 -14.48
CA ALA A 101 -2.82 13.22 -15.46
C ALA A 101 -3.84 12.14 -15.07
N SER A 102 -4.46 11.45 -16.03
CA SER A 102 -5.51 10.44 -15.78
C SER A 102 -5.10 9.36 -14.77
N VAL A 103 -3.82 8.96 -14.78
CA VAL A 103 -3.25 8.03 -13.79
C VAL A 103 -3.29 8.59 -12.37
N ARG A 104 -3.04 9.90 -12.21
CA ARG A 104 -3.06 10.57 -10.91
C ARG A 104 -4.50 10.71 -10.38
N ILE A 105 -5.47 10.94 -11.25
CA ILE A 105 -6.89 10.98 -10.87
C ILE A 105 -7.31 9.60 -10.36
N PHE A 106 -7.02 8.55 -11.12
CA PHE A 106 -7.34 7.17 -10.73
C PHE A 106 -6.70 6.78 -9.40
N GLN A 107 -5.40 7.04 -9.21
CA GLN A 107 -4.70 6.79 -7.94
C GLN A 107 -5.30 7.58 -6.76
N THR A 108 -5.73 8.82 -7.01
CA THR A 108 -6.35 9.64 -5.96
C THR A 108 -7.73 9.09 -5.59
N GLY A 109 -8.54 8.74 -6.59
CA GLY A 109 -9.86 8.12 -6.37
C GLY A 109 -9.73 6.80 -5.61
N LEU A 110 -8.80 5.93 -6.01
CA LEU A 110 -8.51 4.67 -5.32
C LEU A 110 -8.14 4.91 -3.85
N ASN A 111 -7.25 5.86 -3.57
CA ASN A 111 -6.86 6.19 -2.20
C ASN A 111 -8.05 6.72 -1.37
N PHE A 112 -8.93 7.50 -1.97
CA PHE A 112 -10.13 8.01 -1.29
C PHE A 112 -11.13 6.87 -0.99
N LEU A 113 -11.33 5.95 -1.93
CA LEU A 113 -12.15 4.75 -1.72
C LEU A 113 -11.58 3.87 -0.60
N ILE A 114 -10.26 3.66 -0.56
CA ILE A 114 -9.59 2.92 0.52
C ILE A 114 -9.78 3.61 1.86
N LEU A 115 -9.66 4.94 1.90
CA LEU A 115 -9.89 5.71 3.12
C LEU A 115 -11.33 5.53 3.61
N LEU A 116 -12.31 5.61 2.71
CA LEU A 116 -13.72 5.41 3.03
C LEU A 116 -14.00 3.99 3.53
N ALA A 117 -13.46 2.97 2.85
CA ALA A 117 -13.59 1.58 3.27
C ALA A 117 -12.95 1.35 4.65
N MET A 118 -11.77 1.92 4.91
CA MET A 118 -11.13 1.77 6.21
C MET A 118 -11.93 2.45 7.33
N LEU A 119 -12.45 3.66 7.10
CA LEU A 119 -13.32 4.34 8.06
C LEU A 119 -14.62 3.56 8.30
N GLY A 120 -15.23 3.02 7.24
CA GLY A 120 -16.41 2.17 7.34
C GLY A 120 -16.17 0.92 8.17
N ALA A 121 -15.06 0.21 7.92
CA ALA A 121 -14.66 -0.98 8.68
C ALA A 121 -14.38 -0.66 10.15
N MET A 122 -13.75 0.48 10.43
CA MET A 122 -13.49 0.88 11.82
C MET A 122 -14.74 1.28 12.58
N VAL A 123 -15.59 2.14 12.01
CA VAL A 123 -16.82 2.60 12.69
C VAL A 123 -17.71 1.40 12.95
N SER A 124 -17.92 0.55 11.95
CA SER A 124 -18.66 -0.69 12.14
C SER A 124 -17.99 -1.66 13.12
N GLY A 125 -16.67 -1.78 13.10
CA GLY A 125 -15.92 -2.66 14.02
C GLY A 125 -16.01 -2.21 15.48
N VAL A 126 -15.99 -0.90 15.74
CA VAL A 126 -16.21 -0.34 17.08
C VAL A 126 -17.64 -0.59 17.56
N LEU A 127 -18.63 -0.51 16.67
CA LEU A 127 -20.04 -0.77 16.99
C LEU A 127 -20.35 -2.26 17.21
N LEU A 128 -19.53 -3.16 16.65
CA LEU A 128 -19.66 -4.61 16.82
C LEU A 128 -18.79 -5.17 17.95
N SER A 129 -17.85 -4.37 18.47
CA SER A 129 -16.92 -4.81 19.52
C SER A 129 -17.70 -5.22 20.76
N ARG A 130 -17.34 -6.38 21.32
CA ARG A 130 -17.92 -6.88 22.57
C ARG A 130 -16.92 -6.83 23.71
N TYR A 131 -15.62 -6.79 23.41
CA TYR A 131 -14.54 -6.88 24.39
C TYR A 131 -13.79 -5.56 24.59
N VAL A 132 -13.64 -4.75 23.54
CA VAL A 132 -12.86 -3.49 23.60
C VAL A 132 -13.74 -2.24 23.83
N PHE A 133 -14.97 -2.21 23.29
CA PHE A 133 -15.89 -1.07 23.42
C PHE A 133 -17.30 -1.54 23.80
N ASP A 134 -17.82 -1.08 24.93
CA ASP A 134 -19.14 -1.47 25.44
C ASP A 134 -20.23 -0.48 24.98
N PHE A 135 -20.59 -0.51 23.69
CA PHE A 135 -21.68 0.30 23.13
C PHE A 135 -22.87 -0.59 22.77
N ASP A 136 -23.92 -0.58 23.59
CA ASP A 136 -25.13 -1.35 23.30
C ASP A 136 -26.02 -0.64 22.27
N VAL A 137 -25.84 -1.01 21.00
CA VAL A 137 -26.64 -0.53 19.85
C VAL A 137 -27.30 -1.71 19.13
N THR A 138 -28.14 -2.44 19.86
CA THR A 138 -28.97 -3.55 19.36
C THR A 138 -29.73 -3.25 18.07
N GLY A 139 -30.16 -2.01 17.85
CA GLY A 139 -30.87 -1.59 16.62
C GLY A 139 -29.98 -1.41 15.37
N LEU A 140 -28.66 -1.18 15.54
CA LEU A 140 -27.72 -0.97 14.42
C LEU A 140 -26.81 -2.17 14.16
N ALA A 141 -26.86 -3.22 14.96
CA ALA A 141 -25.95 -4.36 14.87
C ALA A 141 -25.91 -5.01 13.47
N ASN A 142 -27.07 -5.26 12.85
CA ASN A 142 -27.15 -5.84 11.51
C ASN A 142 -26.56 -4.91 10.43
N PHE A 143 -26.82 -3.61 10.56
CA PHE A 143 -26.26 -2.61 9.65
C PHE A 143 -24.75 -2.48 9.83
N ALA A 144 -24.26 -2.48 11.08
CA ALA A 144 -22.85 -2.46 11.39
C ALA A 144 -22.15 -3.70 10.81
N HIS A 145 -22.72 -4.90 10.98
CA HIS A 145 -22.18 -6.13 10.41
C HIS A 145 -22.09 -6.07 8.87
N ALA A 146 -23.18 -5.66 8.22
CA ALA A 146 -23.20 -5.49 6.76
C ALA A 146 -22.17 -4.47 6.28
N LEU A 147 -22.08 -3.32 6.94
CA LEU A 147 -21.10 -2.28 6.64
C LEU A 147 -19.68 -2.78 6.88
N HIS A 148 -19.45 -3.57 7.92
CA HIS A 148 -18.13 -4.14 8.25
C HIS A 148 -17.66 -5.11 7.18
N ILE A 149 -18.48 -6.09 6.80
CA ILE A 149 -18.18 -7.05 5.73
C ILE A 149 -17.94 -6.30 4.42
N LEU A 150 -18.87 -5.43 4.00
CA LEU A 150 -18.73 -4.66 2.77
C LEU A 150 -17.41 -3.88 2.74
N SER A 151 -17.13 -3.17 3.84
CA SER A 151 -15.93 -2.34 3.97
C SER A 151 -14.64 -3.16 4.02
N ALA A 152 -14.64 -4.31 4.71
CA ALA A 152 -13.48 -5.19 4.85
C ALA A 152 -13.11 -5.83 3.50
N TYR A 153 -14.06 -6.43 2.80
CA TYR A 153 -13.81 -7.11 1.53
C TYR A 153 -13.46 -6.14 0.40
N TRP A 154 -14.17 -5.01 0.27
CA TRP A 154 -13.78 -3.96 -0.68
C TRP A 154 -12.46 -3.32 -0.28
N GLY A 155 -12.22 -3.07 1.01
CA GLY A 155 -10.96 -2.57 1.52
C GLY A 155 -9.79 -3.47 1.14
N PHE A 156 -9.94 -4.79 1.32
CA PHE A 156 -8.95 -5.79 0.92
C PHE A 156 -8.66 -5.78 -0.59
N ALA A 157 -9.70 -5.79 -1.43
CA ALA A 157 -9.55 -5.75 -2.88
C ALA A 157 -8.87 -4.45 -3.35
N LEU A 158 -9.34 -3.30 -2.87
CA LEU A 158 -8.79 -1.99 -3.22
C LEU A 158 -7.34 -1.83 -2.72
N MET A 159 -7.02 -2.34 -1.53
CA MET A 159 -5.65 -2.36 -1.00
C MET A 159 -4.72 -3.20 -1.88
N SER A 160 -5.19 -4.35 -2.36
CA SER A 160 -4.43 -5.22 -3.26
C SER A 160 -4.14 -4.52 -4.60
N VAL A 161 -5.13 -3.81 -5.15
CA VAL A 161 -4.96 -2.96 -6.35
C VAL A 161 -3.95 -1.84 -6.07
N HIS A 162 -4.08 -1.15 -4.93
CA HIS A 162 -3.15 -0.08 -4.53
C HIS A 162 -1.71 -0.60 -4.45
N LEU A 163 -1.48 -1.74 -3.82
CA LEU A 163 -0.17 -2.39 -3.77
C LEU A 163 0.37 -2.71 -5.17
N GLY A 164 -0.48 -3.19 -6.08
CA GLY A 164 -0.14 -3.45 -7.49
C GLY A 164 0.33 -2.22 -8.26
N LEU A 165 -0.32 -1.07 -8.08
CA LEU A 165 0.09 0.20 -8.70
C LEU A 165 1.45 0.70 -8.21
N HIS A 166 1.81 0.36 -6.97
CA HIS A 166 3.07 0.75 -6.35
C HIS A 166 4.18 -0.30 -6.53
N TRP A 167 3.85 -1.51 -6.98
CA TRP A 167 4.77 -2.63 -7.15
C TRP A 167 5.97 -2.31 -8.05
N GLY A 168 5.74 -1.61 -9.17
CA GLY A 168 6.81 -1.19 -10.07
C GLY A 168 7.83 -0.25 -9.41
N MET A 169 7.38 0.64 -8.53
CA MET A 169 8.27 1.50 -7.74
C MET A 169 8.98 0.73 -6.64
N LEU A 170 8.32 -0.25 -6.01
CA LEU A 170 8.91 -1.10 -4.98
C LEU A 170 10.07 -1.92 -5.55
N CYS A 171 9.87 -2.61 -6.69
CA CYS A 171 10.94 -3.34 -7.37
C CYS A 171 12.12 -2.44 -7.77
N GLY A 172 11.85 -1.19 -8.16
CA GLY A 172 12.88 -0.20 -8.48
C GLY A 172 13.67 0.29 -7.26
N ARG A 173 12.99 0.53 -6.13
CA ARG A 173 13.60 1.00 -4.86
C ARG A 173 14.36 -0.10 -4.13
N LEU A 174 13.85 -1.33 -4.17
CA LEU A 174 14.51 -2.48 -3.58
C LEU A 174 15.84 -2.79 -4.25
N LYS A 175 16.17 -2.10 -5.37
CA LYS A 175 17.36 -2.39 -6.15
C LYS A 175 17.44 -3.90 -6.30
N ILE A 176 16.48 -4.50 -7.03
CA ILE A 176 16.74 -5.78 -7.70
C ILE A 176 17.83 -5.47 -8.75
N ALA A 177 19.02 -5.20 -8.21
CA ALA A 177 20.22 -4.68 -8.80
C ALA A 177 21.02 -5.90 -9.18
N VAL A 178 20.48 -6.63 -10.15
CA VAL A 178 21.28 -7.53 -10.94
C VAL A 178 21.71 -6.72 -12.16
N ASP A 179 23.01 -6.62 -12.36
CA ASP A 179 23.61 -5.91 -13.49
C ASP A 179 22.91 -6.30 -14.79
N LYS A 180 22.38 -5.33 -15.54
CA LYS A 180 21.66 -5.59 -16.80
C LYS A 180 22.50 -6.38 -17.82
N LYS A 181 23.82 -6.34 -17.69
CA LYS A 181 24.81 -6.95 -18.59
C LYS A 181 25.07 -8.45 -18.35
N LYS A 182 24.67 -9.03 -17.19
CA LYS A 182 24.88 -10.45 -16.84
C LYS A 182 23.60 -11.16 -16.39
N ARG A 183 22.43 -10.77 -16.93
CA ARG A 183 21.16 -11.43 -16.58
C ARG A 183 20.92 -12.63 -17.49
N PRO A 184 21.03 -13.87 -17.01
CA PRO A 184 20.52 -15.00 -17.77
C PRO A 184 18.99 -14.86 -17.89
N ALA A 185 18.43 -15.26 -19.03
CA ALA A 185 17.01 -15.09 -19.31
C ALA A 185 16.13 -15.69 -18.20
N TRP A 186 16.51 -16.85 -17.66
CA TRP A 186 15.77 -17.53 -16.59
C TRP A 186 15.59 -16.66 -15.34
N PHE A 187 16.53 -15.79 -14.98
CA PHE A 187 16.44 -14.92 -13.80
C PHE A 187 15.35 -13.84 -13.94
N VAL A 188 14.96 -13.51 -15.18
CA VAL A 188 13.87 -12.57 -15.47
C VAL A 188 12.53 -13.29 -15.63
N TRP A 189 12.54 -14.49 -16.21
CA TRP A 189 11.33 -15.27 -16.46
C TRP A 189 10.82 -16.02 -15.22
N LEU A 190 11.72 -16.57 -14.39
CA LEU A 190 11.37 -17.29 -13.16
C LEU A 190 10.42 -16.50 -12.25
N PRO A 191 10.72 -15.25 -11.83
CA PRO A 191 9.80 -14.51 -10.96
C PRO A 191 8.47 -14.16 -11.64
N ARG A 192 8.43 -14.08 -12.98
CA ARG A 192 7.18 -13.84 -13.73
C ARG A 192 6.31 -15.09 -13.76
N ILE A 193 6.92 -16.26 -13.96
CA ILE A 193 6.23 -17.55 -13.92
C ILE A 193 5.69 -17.80 -12.52
N VAL A 194 6.51 -17.59 -11.49
CA VAL A 194 6.07 -17.72 -10.08
C VAL A 194 4.92 -16.76 -9.79
N ALA A 195 5.02 -15.49 -10.19
CA ALA A 195 3.93 -14.53 -10.00
C ALA A 195 2.65 -14.92 -10.76
N PHE A 196 2.79 -15.52 -11.95
CA PHE A 196 1.65 -16.03 -12.72
C PHE A 196 1.01 -17.25 -12.03
N CYS A 197 1.79 -18.20 -11.51
CA CYS A 197 1.28 -19.34 -10.76
C CYS A 197 0.52 -18.88 -9.51
N ILE A 198 1.06 -17.92 -8.76
CA ILE A 198 0.38 -17.33 -7.59
C ILE A 198 -0.93 -16.66 -8.01
N ALA A 199 -0.92 -15.88 -9.10
CA ALA A 199 -2.12 -15.23 -9.60
C ALA A 199 -3.18 -16.24 -10.08
N ALA A 200 -2.79 -17.31 -10.76
CA ALA A 200 -3.69 -18.36 -11.19
C ALA A 200 -4.31 -19.09 -10.00
N TYR A 201 -3.51 -19.43 -8.99
CA TYR A 201 -4.01 -20.03 -7.74
C TYR A 201 -4.99 -19.08 -7.02
N GLY A 202 -4.64 -17.79 -6.93
CA GLY A 202 -5.52 -16.75 -6.39
C GLY A 202 -6.85 -16.62 -7.12
N ALA A 203 -6.85 -16.70 -8.45
CA ALA A 203 -8.08 -16.63 -9.25
C ALA A 203 -9.03 -17.82 -8.97
N VAL A 204 -8.49 -19.02 -8.79
CA VAL A 204 -9.29 -20.19 -8.40
C VAL A 204 -9.86 -19.99 -6.99
N ASN A 205 -9.06 -19.45 -6.07
CA ASN A 205 -9.50 -19.18 -4.70
C ASN A 205 -10.56 -18.09 -4.60
N ILE A 206 -10.61 -17.12 -5.53
CA ILE A 206 -11.71 -16.14 -5.61
C ILE A 206 -13.06 -16.83 -5.79
N VAL A 207 -13.10 -17.86 -6.63
CA VAL A 207 -14.32 -18.64 -6.89
C VAL A 207 -14.61 -19.58 -5.72
N ARG A 208 -13.59 -20.26 -5.16
CA ARG A 208 -13.77 -21.18 -4.02
C ARG A 208 -14.29 -20.49 -2.76
N HIS A 209 -13.76 -19.30 -2.45
CA HIS A 209 -14.15 -18.51 -1.29
C HIS A 209 -15.32 -17.56 -1.59
N ASP A 210 -15.96 -17.71 -2.75
CA ASP A 210 -17.12 -16.93 -3.22
C ASP A 210 -17.02 -15.42 -2.93
N LEU A 211 -15.82 -14.85 -3.20
CA LEU A 211 -15.48 -13.50 -2.78
C LEU A 211 -16.43 -12.44 -3.34
N PHE A 212 -16.99 -12.68 -4.53
CA PHE A 212 -17.94 -11.78 -5.15
C PHE A 212 -19.24 -11.67 -4.35
N SER A 213 -19.75 -12.78 -3.81
CA SER A 213 -20.96 -12.77 -2.97
C SER A 213 -20.78 -11.90 -1.73
N TYR A 214 -19.60 -11.93 -1.10
CA TYR A 214 -19.28 -11.05 0.03
C TYR A 214 -19.07 -9.59 -0.36
N MET A 215 -18.42 -9.33 -1.51
CA MET A 215 -18.22 -7.97 -2.02
C MET A 215 -19.55 -7.28 -2.42
N PHE A 216 -20.53 -8.04 -2.91
CA PHE A 216 -21.86 -7.54 -3.27
C PHE A 216 -22.91 -7.74 -2.17
N LEU A 217 -22.48 -8.15 -0.97
CA LEU A 217 -23.34 -8.36 0.20
C LEU A 217 -24.51 -9.35 -0.05
N GLN A 218 -24.32 -10.29 -0.98
CA GLN A 218 -25.27 -11.37 -1.25
C GLN A 218 -25.33 -12.36 -0.08
N SER A 219 -24.24 -12.48 0.68
CA SER A 219 -24.12 -13.29 1.88
C SER A 219 -23.81 -12.41 3.10
N HIS A 220 -24.65 -12.47 4.12
CA HIS A 220 -24.49 -11.71 5.37
C HIS A 220 -23.70 -12.47 6.44
N PHE A 221 -23.43 -13.75 6.21
CA PHE A 221 -22.65 -14.62 7.11
C PHE A 221 -21.52 -15.25 6.31
N VAL A 222 -20.30 -15.12 6.83
CA VAL A 222 -19.10 -15.70 6.22
C VAL A 222 -18.88 -17.07 6.85
N PHE A 223 -19.20 -18.13 6.12
CA PHE A 223 -18.96 -19.50 6.56
C PHE A 223 -17.58 -19.96 6.09
N PHE A 224 -16.74 -20.34 7.05
CA PHE A 224 -15.42 -20.92 6.79
C PHE A 224 -15.41 -22.37 7.25
N ASP A 225 -14.71 -23.23 6.52
CA ASP A 225 -14.45 -24.61 6.96
C ASP A 225 -13.53 -24.57 8.19
N ALA A 226 -14.09 -24.84 9.36
CA ALA A 226 -13.38 -24.81 10.65
C ALA A 226 -12.21 -25.82 10.74
N GLU A 227 -12.14 -26.77 9.80
CA GLU A 227 -11.06 -27.75 9.70
C GLU A 227 -9.83 -27.24 8.92
N GLN A 228 -9.92 -26.08 8.24
CA GLN A 228 -8.81 -25.55 7.47
C GLN A 228 -7.72 -24.95 8.39
N PRO A 229 -6.45 -25.38 8.28
CA PRO A 229 -5.34 -24.75 9.00
C PRO A 229 -5.21 -23.26 8.68
N VAL A 230 -4.98 -22.43 9.71
CA VAL A 230 -4.80 -20.97 9.61
C VAL A 230 -3.77 -20.57 8.55
N VAL A 231 -2.70 -21.34 8.42
CA VAL A 231 -1.64 -21.09 7.43
C VAL A 231 -2.15 -21.24 6.01
N LEU A 232 -2.98 -22.24 5.72
CA LEU A 232 -3.55 -22.44 4.38
C LEU A 232 -4.55 -21.33 4.04
N PHE A 233 -5.36 -20.92 5.02
CA PHE A 233 -6.26 -19.78 4.87
C PHE A 233 -5.50 -18.48 4.53
N LEU A 234 -4.44 -18.17 5.27
CA LEU A 234 -3.62 -16.99 5.01
C LEU A 234 -2.92 -17.07 3.64
N LEU A 235 -2.49 -18.26 3.22
CA LEU A 235 -1.91 -18.46 1.89
C LEU A 235 -2.94 -18.26 0.77
N ASP A 236 -4.18 -18.71 0.98
CA ASP A 236 -5.25 -18.51 0.00
C ASP A 236 -5.56 -17.02 -0.19
N TYR A 237 -5.72 -16.26 0.89
CA TYR A 237 -5.93 -14.81 0.85
C TYR A 237 -4.70 -14.05 0.34
N ALA A 238 -3.48 -14.48 0.69
CA ALA A 238 -2.26 -13.92 0.12
C ALA A 238 -2.18 -14.15 -1.39
N ALA A 239 -2.63 -15.30 -1.90
CA ALA A 239 -2.69 -15.58 -3.32
C ALA A 239 -3.76 -14.73 -4.04
N ILE A 240 -4.92 -14.51 -3.42
CA ILE A 240 -5.95 -13.60 -3.93
C ILE A 240 -5.40 -12.16 -4.02
N MET A 241 -4.73 -11.68 -2.97
CA MET A 241 -4.04 -10.38 -3.00
C MET A 241 -3.00 -10.35 -4.13
N GLY A 242 -2.23 -11.43 -4.29
CA GLY A 242 -1.25 -11.61 -5.37
C GLY A 242 -1.87 -11.52 -6.76
N PHE A 243 -3.06 -12.08 -6.97
CA PHE A 243 -3.81 -11.97 -8.22
C PHE A 243 -4.14 -10.52 -8.57
N TRP A 244 -4.72 -9.76 -7.62
CA TRP A 244 -5.06 -8.34 -7.83
C TRP A 244 -3.82 -7.47 -8.05
N VAL A 245 -2.72 -7.75 -7.33
CA VAL A 245 -1.43 -7.10 -7.50
C VAL A 245 -0.88 -7.34 -8.91
N TRP A 246 -0.89 -8.60 -9.36
CA TRP A 246 -0.43 -8.99 -10.69
C TRP A 246 -1.25 -8.31 -11.78
N LEU A 247 -2.59 -8.43 -11.71
CA LEU A 247 -3.52 -7.83 -12.66
C LEU A 247 -3.28 -6.32 -12.80
N THR A 248 -3.20 -5.62 -11.67
CA THR A 248 -3.04 -4.17 -11.63
C THR A 248 -1.67 -3.73 -12.16
N TYR A 249 -0.61 -4.44 -11.80
CA TYR A 249 0.74 -4.16 -12.27
C TYR A 249 0.84 -4.26 -13.80
N TYR A 250 0.30 -5.32 -14.40
CA TYR A 250 0.32 -5.50 -15.85
C TYR A 250 -0.62 -4.53 -16.57
N ALA A 251 -1.80 -4.23 -16.01
CA ALA A 251 -2.71 -3.22 -16.54
C ALA A 251 -2.05 -1.83 -16.59
N GLN A 252 -1.39 -1.41 -15.50
CA GLN A 252 -0.67 -0.14 -15.46
C GLN A 252 0.48 -0.09 -16.48
N LYS A 253 1.21 -1.19 -16.64
CA LYS A 253 2.30 -1.29 -17.62
C LYS A 253 1.79 -1.17 -19.05
N LEU A 254 0.69 -1.86 -19.39
CA LEU A 254 0.05 -1.77 -20.70
C LEU A 254 -0.44 -0.34 -20.96
N PHE A 255 -1.13 0.27 -19.99
CA PHE A 255 -1.60 1.66 -20.11
C PHE A 255 -0.45 2.62 -20.40
N ASN A 256 0.68 2.49 -19.71
CA ASN A 256 1.86 3.33 -19.95
C ASN A 256 2.45 3.15 -21.35
N ILE A 257 2.49 1.92 -21.87
CA ILE A 257 2.95 1.63 -23.24
C ILE A 257 2.04 2.29 -24.27
N PHE A 258 0.72 2.13 -24.12
CA PHE A 258 -0.27 2.75 -25.03
C PHE A 258 -0.22 4.28 -24.96
N TYR A 259 -0.08 4.84 -23.75
CA TYR A 259 0.01 6.28 -23.53
C TYR A 259 1.27 6.86 -24.18
N GLN A 260 2.43 6.21 -24.01
CA GLN A 260 3.68 6.63 -24.66
C GLN A 260 3.58 6.55 -26.19
N LYS A 261 3.03 5.45 -26.73
CA LYS A 261 2.82 5.28 -28.19
C LYS A 261 1.91 6.34 -28.80
N ARG A 262 0.87 6.79 -28.08
CA ARG A 262 -0.01 7.90 -28.50
C ARG A 262 0.70 9.25 -28.46
N ARG A 263 1.61 9.45 -27.50
CA ARG A 263 2.36 10.70 -27.36
C ARG A 263 3.49 10.83 -28.38
N THR A 264 4.14 9.74 -28.79
CA THR A 264 5.18 9.75 -29.83
C THR A 264 4.64 9.86 -31.26
N LYS A 265 3.32 9.70 -31.45
CA LYS A 265 2.63 9.87 -32.74
C LYS A 265 2.06 11.28 -32.95
N LYS A 266 2.07 12.14 -31.93
CA LYS A 266 1.72 13.56 -32.00
C LYS A 266 3.01 14.38 -32.06
#